data_AF-A0AAX0I0L5-F1
#
_entry.id   AF-A0AAX0I0L5-F1
#
_cell.length_a   1.000
_cell.length_b   1.000
_cell.length_c   1.000
_cell.angle_alpha   90.00
_cell.angle_beta   90.00
_cell.angle_gamma   90.00
#
_symmetry.space_group_name_H-M   'P 1'
#
loop_
_entity.id
_entity.type
_entity.pdbx_description
1 polymer ?
#
loop_
_entity_poly.entity_id
_entity_poly.type
_entity_poly.pdbx_seq_one_letter_code
_entity_poly.pdbx_strand_id
1 'polypeptide(L)'
;LAQLGAVGRDGKPLRADGDFGGNTKYAVEQFQREHGLQIDGVVGKQTQAALSQALAQHNAKQAEQTSATAAPAQASLLLSDPRHPDNGMFMGTVGKLEALGDRGGFANRKELEQAAGQIVFESKVSGLQRIDHVVPNKSGDGFFAVQGEMTDPAMQRVFVDRNQAQKQPLENSSRQAAEESQRQATQVQTQETTSRSMSM
;
A
#
# COMPACT_ATOMS: atom_id res chain seq x y z
N LEU A 1 18.61 -12.25 -0.17
CA LEU A 1 18.10 -12.85 1.09
C LEU A 1 17.98 -11.80 2.19
N ALA A 2 19.07 -11.15 2.61
CA ALA A 2 19.05 -9.96 3.48
C ALA A 2 18.08 -8.87 2.98
N GLN A 3 18.18 -8.54 1.69
CA GLN A 3 17.33 -7.55 1.01
C GLN A 3 15.90 -8.02 0.72
N LEU A 4 15.62 -9.31 0.90
CA LEU A 4 14.30 -9.92 0.74
C LEU A 4 13.61 -10.13 2.11
N GLY A 5 14.19 -9.62 3.21
CA GLY A 5 13.62 -9.75 4.55
C GLY A 5 13.76 -11.15 5.16
N ALA A 6 14.60 -12.02 4.60
CA ALA A 6 14.77 -13.37 5.13
C ALA A 6 15.45 -13.34 6.50
N VAL A 7 14.84 -14.03 7.47
CA VAL A 7 15.32 -14.13 8.86
C VAL A 7 16.12 -15.41 9.06
N GLY A 8 17.21 -15.31 9.82
CA GLY A 8 18.00 -16.46 10.25
C GLY A 8 17.27 -17.30 11.31
N ARG A 9 17.87 -18.45 11.68
CA ARG A 9 17.36 -19.37 12.71
C ARG A 9 17.19 -18.70 14.08
N ASP A 10 17.92 -17.61 14.33
CA ASP A 10 17.86 -16.81 15.55
C ASP A 10 16.80 -15.68 15.51
N GLY A 11 15.96 -15.62 14.46
CA GLY A 11 14.93 -14.58 14.29
C GLY A 11 15.47 -13.19 13.94
N LYS A 12 16.78 -13.06 13.69
CA LYS A 12 17.41 -11.80 13.27
C LYS A 12 17.44 -11.67 11.73
N PRO A 13 17.24 -10.47 11.18
CA PRO A 13 17.38 -10.23 9.75
C PRO A 13 18.80 -10.53 9.30
N LEU A 14 18.94 -11.33 8.24
CA LEU A 14 20.24 -11.66 7.68
C LEU A 14 20.91 -10.38 7.18
N ARG A 15 22.17 -10.14 7.57
CA ARG A 15 23.02 -9.16 6.93
C ARG A 15 23.86 -9.85 5.86
N ALA A 16 24.10 -9.15 4.76
CA ALA A 16 25.01 -9.62 3.72
C ALA A 16 26.46 -9.39 4.18
N ASP A 17 26.90 -10.13 5.18
CA ASP A 17 28.26 -10.02 5.75
C ASP A 17 29.30 -10.81 4.92
N GLY A 18 28.87 -11.46 3.82
CA GLY A 18 29.74 -12.25 2.94
C GLY A 18 29.96 -13.69 3.40
N ASP A 19 29.64 -14.01 4.65
CA ASP A 19 29.79 -15.35 5.22
C ASP A 19 28.52 -16.20 5.10
N PHE A 20 28.67 -17.40 4.53
CA PHE A 20 27.58 -18.37 4.39
C PHE A 20 27.44 -19.22 5.67
N GLY A 21 26.94 -18.59 6.74
CA GLY A 21 26.72 -19.25 8.03
C GLY A 21 25.43 -20.09 8.09
N GLY A 22 25.21 -20.77 9.22
CA GLY A 22 24.02 -21.61 9.44
C GLY A 22 22.68 -20.85 9.35
N ASN A 23 22.68 -19.55 9.63
CA ASN A 23 21.51 -18.68 9.46
C ASN A 23 21.18 -18.41 7.99
N THR A 24 22.20 -18.21 7.16
CA THR A 24 22.04 -18.01 5.72
C THR A 24 21.55 -19.29 5.07
N LYS A 25 22.10 -20.44 5.48
CA LYS A 25 21.65 -21.77 5.04
C LYS A 25 20.16 -21.99 5.36
N TYR A 26 19.74 -21.71 6.60
CA TYR A 26 18.34 -21.85 6.99
C TYR A 26 17.41 -20.98 6.13
N ALA A 27 17.77 -19.71 5.89
CA ALA A 27 16.98 -18.85 5.02
C ALA A 27 16.94 -19.30 3.56
N VAL A 28 18.03 -19.90 3.06
CA VAL A 28 18.05 -20.51 1.72
C VAL A 28 17.12 -21.71 1.67
N GLU A 29 17.12 -22.56 2.70
CA GLU A 29 16.21 -23.72 2.80
C GLU A 29 14.75 -23.27 2.86
N GLN A 30 14.43 -22.23 3.63
CA GLN A 30 13.08 -21.65 3.66
C GLN A 30 12.67 -21.11 2.29
N PHE A 31 13.54 -20.31 1.66
CA PHE A 31 13.29 -19.74 0.33
C PHE A 31 13.12 -20.84 -0.72
N GLN A 32 13.96 -21.87 -0.70
CA GLN A 32 13.84 -23.02 -1.59
C GLN A 32 12.52 -23.75 -1.38
N ARG A 33 12.08 -23.94 -0.12
CA ARG A 33 10.79 -24.57 0.21
C ARG A 33 9.61 -23.75 -0.31
N GLU A 34 9.62 -22.44 -0.11
CA GLU A 34 8.56 -21.53 -0.56
C GLU A 34 8.45 -21.46 -2.08
N HIS A 35 9.59 -21.57 -2.77
CA HIS A 35 9.65 -21.51 -4.23
C HIS A 35 9.64 -22.89 -4.91
N GLY A 36 9.38 -23.97 -4.17
CA GLY A 36 9.30 -25.33 -4.73
C GLY A 36 10.61 -25.84 -5.34
N LEU A 37 11.76 -25.32 -4.90
CA LEU A 37 13.09 -25.71 -5.33
C LEU A 37 13.63 -26.85 -4.46
N GLN A 38 14.69 -27.50 -4.94
CA GLN A 38 15.40 -28.52 -4.15
C GLN A 38 15.97 -27.88 -2.88
N ILE A 39 15.52 -28.36 -1.70
CA ILE A 39 15.84 -27.81 -0.38
C ILE A 39 17.17 -28.42 0.12
N ASP A 40 18.26 -28.05 -0.54
CA ASP A 40 19.62 -28.47 -0.16
C ASP A 40 20.36 -27.43 0.69
N GLY A 41 19.77 -26.23 0.84
CA GLY A 41 20.39 -25.10 1.53
C GLY A 41 21.61 -24.55 0.80
N VAL A 42 21.81 -24.95 -0.47
CA VAL A 42 22.92 -24.53 -1.32
C VAL A 42 22.37 -23.67 -2.44
N VAL A 43 22.95 -22.49 -2.64
CA VAL A 43 22.54 -21.62 -3.74
C VAL A 43 23.13 -22.14 -5.06
N GLY A 44 22.42 -23.09 -5.69
CA GLY A 44 22.72 -23.57 -7.03
C GLY A 44 22.22 -22.61 -8.12
N LYS A 45 22.51 -22.92 -9.40
CA LYS A 45 22.09 -22.08 -10.56
C LYS A 45 20.58 -21.78 -10.59
N GLN A 46 19.75 -22.74 -10.21
CA GLN A 46 18.29 -22.57 -10.16
C GLN A 46 17.86 -21.64 -9.02
N THR A 47 18.42 -21.81 -7.82
CA THR A 47 18.18 -20.92 -6.67
C THR A 47 18.71 -19.52 -6.93
N GLN A 48 19.87 -19.40 -7.60
CA GLN A 48 20.43 -18.11 -8.01
C GLN A 48 19.55 -17.42 -9.05
N ALA A 49 18.97 -18.16 -10.01
CA ALA A 49 18.02 -17.62 -10.97
C ALA A 49 16.71 -17.16 -10.31
N ALA A 50 16.18 -17.93 -9.35
CA ALA A 50 15.00 -17.53 -8.58
C ALA A 50 15.29 -16.29 -7.70
N LEU A 51 16.47 -16.25 -7.07
CA LEU A 51 16.92 -15.08 -6.30
C LEU A 51 17.15 -13.86 -7.19
N SER A 52 17.72 -14.04 -8.37
CA SER A 52 17.96 -12.94 -9.31
C SER A 52 16.66 -12.44 -9.93
N GLN A 53 15.66 -13.30 -10.17
CA GLN A 53 14.31 -12.88 -10.56
C GLN A 53 13.59 -12.14 -9.43
N ALA A 54 13.68 -12.61 -8.19
CA ALA A 54 13.12 -11.91 -7.03
C ALA A 54 13.80 -10.56 -6.79
N LEU A 55 15.14 -10.50 -6.94
CA LEU A 55 15.92 -9.27 -6.90
C LEU A 55 15.64 -8.38 -8.11
N ALA A 56 15.38 -8.92 -9.30
CA ALA A 56 15.04 -8.14 -10.49
C ALA A 56 13.62 -7.56 -10.39
N GLN A 57 12.68 -8.23 -9.73
CA GLN A 57 11.36 -7.65 -9.41
C GLN A 57 11.48 -6.53 -8.36
N HIS A 58 12.40 -6.69 -7.39
CA HIS A 58 12.71 -5.65 -6.40
C HIS A 58 13.49 -4.47 -7.01
N ASN A 59 14.44 -4.75 -7.91
CA ASN A 59 15.26 -3.77 -8.63
C ASN A 59 14.53 -3.14 -9.81
N ALA A 60 13.53 -3.77 -10.43
CA ALA A 60 12.64 -3.13 -11.39
C ALA A 60 11.78 -2.08 -10.68
N LYS A 61 11.23 -2.44 -9.50
CA LYS A 61 10.58 -1.48 -8.59
C LYS A 61 11.49 -0.34 -8.11
N GLN A 62 12.83 -0.53 -8.11
CA GLN A 62 13.83 0.48 -7.74
C GLN A 62 14.45 1.25 -8.92
N ALA A 63 14.58 0.66 -10.11
CA ALA A 63 15.13 1.31 -11.29
C ALA A 63 14.11 2.28 -11.93
N GLU A 64 12.82 2.09 -11.67
CA GLU A 64 11.78 3.08 -11.96
C GLU A 64 11.70 4.21 -10.92
N GLN A 65 12.54 4.18 -9.87
CA GLN A 65 12.70 5.25 -8.87
C GLN A 65 13.87 6.22 -9.18
N THR A 66 14.77 5.90 -10.12
CA THR A 66 15.90 6.79 -10.49
C THR A 66 15.70 7.62 -11.77
N SER A 67 14.62 7.40 -12.52
CA SER A 67 14.36 8.10 -13.79
C SER A 67 13.21 9.12 -13.73
N ALA A 68 12.81 9.57 -12.54
CA ALA A 68 11.65 10.45 -12.34
C ALA A 68 12.02 11.92 -12.11
N THR A 69 13.08 12.44 -12.74
CA THR A 69 13.35 13.89 -12.79
C THR A 69 12.52 14.64 -13.86
N ALA A 70 11.41 14.08 -14.32
CA ALA A 70 10.47 14.80 -15.19
C ALA A 70 9.03 14.29 -14.97
N ALA A 71 8.18 15.13 -14.39
CA ALA A 71 6.73 15.02 -14.52
C ALA A 71 6.31 15.10 -16.01
N PRO A 72 5.13 14.61 -16.44
CA PRO A 72 3.95 14.20 -15.68
C PRO A 72 3.45 12.77 -16.01
N ALA A 73 3.49 11.84 -15.05
CA ALA A 73 2.97 10.47 -15.19
C ALA A 73 1.95 10.07 -14.11
N GLN A 74 1.44 11.04 -13.34
CA GLN A 74 0.65 10.81 -12.12
C GLN A 74 -0.78 10.29 -12.37
N ALA A 75 -1.32 10.45 -13.60
CA ALA A 75 -2.67 10.01 -13.94
C ALA A 75 -2.79 8.51 -14.29
N SER A 76 -1.68 7.78 -14.34
CA SER A 76 -1.63 6.35 -14.67
C SER A 76 -1.05 5.48 -13.54
N LEU A 77 -0.69 6.08 -12.40
CA LEU A 77 -0.25 5.35 -11.22
C LEU A 77 -1.46 4.84 -10.43
N LEU A 78 -1.44 3.57 -10.05
CA LEU A 78 -2.49 2.97 -9.23
C LEU A 78 -2.29 3.31 -7.77
N LEU A 79 -3.36 3.31 -6.98
CA LEU A 79 -3.31 3.47 -5.53
C LEU A 79 -2.47 2.37 -4.86
N SER A 80 -2.43 1.19 -5.47
CA SER A 80 -1.61 0.05 -5.07
C SER A 80 -0.12 0.24 -5.38
N ASP A 81 0.26 1.19 -6.23
CA ASP A 81 1.66 1.48 -6.52
C ASP A 81 2.33 2.21 -5.36
N PRO A 82 3.51 1.76 -4.87
CA PRO A 82 4.25 2.43 -3.81
C PRO A 82 4.68 3.87 -4.11
N ARG A 83 4.70 4.24 -5.40
CA ARG A 83 5.02 5.60 -5.87
C ARG A 83 3.82 6.55 -5.77
N HIS A 84 2.63 6.03 -5.49
CA HIS A 84 1.43 6.83 -5.33
C HIS A 84 1.46 7.56 -3.97
N PRO A 85 1.16 8.87 -3.92
CA PRO A 85 1.16 9.62 -2.65
C PRO A 85 0.21 9.02 -1.61
N ASP A 86 -0.93 8.47 -2.06
CA ASP A 86 -1.93 7.84 -1.18
C ASP A 86 -1.71 6.34 -0.95
N ASN A 87 -0.58 5.77 -1.38
CA ASN A 87 -0.31 4.34 -1.22
C ASN A 87 -0.33 3.92 0.26
N GLY A 88 0.20 4.76 1.15
CA GLY A 88 0.18 4.49 2.59
C GLY A 88 -1.25 4.37 3.13
N MET A 89 -2.15 5.24 2.66
CA MET A 89 -3.57 5.21 3.01
C MET A 89 -4.25 3.96 2.45
N PHE A 90 -3.94 3.59 1.20
CA PHE A 90 -4.45 2.39 0.55
C PHE A 90 -4.01 1.11 1.27
N MET A 91 -2.71 0.93 1.50
CA MET A 91 -2.15 -0.23 2.21
C MET A 91 -2.70 -0.35 3.64
N GLY A 92 -2.82 0.77 4.36
CA GLY A 92 -3.43 0.79 5.69
C GLY A 92 -4.91 0.39 5.66
N THR A 93 -5.64 0.80 4.63
CA THR A 93 -7.06 0.47 4.43
C THR A 93 -7.23 -1.01 4.05
N VAL A 94 -6.41 -1.52 3.13
CA VAL A 94 -6.38 -2.94 2.76
C VAL A 94 -6.14 -3.79 4.00
N GLY A 95 -5.12 -3.50 4.81
CA GLY A 95 -4.85 -4.25 6.03
C GLY A 95 -6.01 -4.23 7.05
N LYS A 96 -6.74 -3.11 7.15
CA LYS A 96 -7.91 -2.99 8.02
C LYS A 96 -9.10 -3.79 7.50
N LEU A 97 -9.36 -3.72 6.19
CA LEU A 97 -10.40 -4.53 5.56
C LEU A 97 -10.08 -6.02 5.65
N GLU A 98 -8.81 -6.42 5.51
CA GLU A 98 -8.35 -7.79 5.70
C GLU A 98 -8.55 -8.23 7.15
N ALA A 99 -8.27 -7.35 8.13
CA ALA A 99 -8.51 -7.63 9.55
C ALA A 99 -10.01 -7.80 9.90
N LEU A 100 -10.93 -7.30 9.07
CA LEU A 100 -12.37 -7.56 9.23
C LEU A 100 -12.74 -9.00 8.82
N GLY A 101 -11.93 -9.67 8.00
CA GLY A 101 -12.18 -11.03 7.53
C GLY A 101 -13.58 -11.21 6.95
N ASP A 102 -14.30 -12.24 7.38
CA ASP A 102 -15.67 -12.53 6.95
C ASP A 102 -16.66 -11.38 7.23
N ARG A 103 -16.38 -10.55 8.25
CA ARG A 103 -17.20 -9.37 8.56
C ARG A 103 -17.05 -8.26 7.52
N GLY A 104 -15.95 -8.30 6.76
CA GLY A 104 -15.69 -7.43 5.62
C GLY A 104 -16.56 -7.76 4.41
N GLY A 105 -17.10 -8.97 4.30
CA GLY A 105 -18.05 -9.36 3.24
C GLY A 105 -17.48 -9.27 1.82
N PHE A 106 -16.17 -9.50 1.65
CA PHE A 106 -15.50 -9.52 0.35
C PHE A 106 -15.35 -10.95 -0.15
N ALA A 107 -15.67 -11.21 -1.43
CA ALA A 107 -15.55 -12.56 -1.98
C ALA A 107 -14.09 -12.92 -2.33
N ASN A 108 -13.24 -11.92 -2.57
CA ASN A 108 -11.84 -12.11 -2.96
C ASN A 108 -10.99 -10.87 -2.65
N ARG A 109 -9.66 -11.02 -2.69
CA ARG A 109 -8.72 -9.91 -2.47
C ARG A 109 -8.90 -8.77 -3.46
N LYS A 110 -9.30 -9.05 -4.71
CA LYS A 110 -9.51 -8.02 -5.74
C LYS A 110 -10.66 -7.08 -5.38
N GLU A 111 -11.79 -7.61 -4.91
CA GLU A 111 -12.91 -6.80 -4.40
C GLU A 111 -12.54 -5.97 -3.18
N LEU A 112 -11.72 -6.54 -2.30
CA LEU A 112 -11.21 -5.83 -1.13
C LEU A 112 -10.32 -4.66 -1.55
N GLU A 113 -9.41 -4.86 -2.49
CA GLU A 113 -8.54 -3.81 -3.03
C GLU A 113 -9.35 -2.73 -3.75
N GLN A 114 -10.35 -3.10 -4.55
CA GLN A 114 -11.28 -2.14 -5.17
C GLN A 114 -12.01 -1.31 -4.11
N ALA A 115 -12.51 -1.97 -3.06
CA ALA A 115 -13.18 -1.28 -1.97
C ALA A 115 -12.22 -0.37 -1.19
N ALA A 116 -10.99 -0.81 -0.93
CA ALA A 116 -9.96 0.01 -0.29
C ALA A 116 -9.64 1.25 -1.14
N GLY A 117 -9.56 1.10 -2.46
CA GLY A 117 -9.34 2.21 -3.39
C GLY A 117 -10.45 3.26 -3.30
N GLN A 118 -11.70 2.80 -3.30
CA GLN A 118 -12.85 3.69 -3.16
C GLN A 118 -12.88 4.37 -1.79
N ILE A 119 -12.59 3.64 -0.72
CA ILE A 119 -12.55 4.20 0.63
C ILE A 119 -11.51 5.32 0.73
N VAL A 120 -10.32 5.13 0.17
CA VAL A 120 -9.27 6.16 0.15
C VAL A 120 -9.73 7.39 -0.64
N PHE A 121 -10.32 7.18 -1.83
CA PHE A 121 -10.85 8.28 -2.63
C PHE A 121 -11.91 9.09 -1.87
N GLU A 122 -12.94 8.45 -1.34
CA GLU A 122 -14.01 9.12 -0.59
C GLU A 122 -13.49 9.82 0.66
N SER A 123 -12.48 9.21 1.30
CA SER A 123 -11.82 9.79 2.46
C SER A 123 -11.14 11.12 2.10
N LYS A 124 -10.41 11.15 0.99
CA LYS A 124 -9.74 12.36 0.52
C LYS A 124 -10.71 13.46 0.10
N VAL A 125 -11.78 13.11 -0.62
CA VAL A 125 -12.83 14.07 -1.02
C VAL A 125 -13.47 14.72 0.20
N SER A 126 -13.60 13.97 1.29
CA SER A 126 -14.14 14.50 2.55
C SER A 126 -13.11 15.21 3.43
N GLY A 127 -11.85 15.29 2.98
CA GLY A 127 -10.76 15.96 3.67
C GLY A 127 -10.00 15.12 4.71
N LEU A 128 -10.28 13.82 4.81
CA LEU A 128 -9.48 12.91 5.65
C LEU A 128 -8.05 12.85 5.12
N GLN A 129 -7.09 13.08 5.99
CA GLN A 129 -5.65 13.01 5.72
C GLN A 129 -5.08 11.62 6.02
N ARG A 130 -5.76 10.83 6.85
CA ARG A 130 -5.48 9.42 7.11
C ARG A 130 -6.76 8.67 7.45
N ILE A 131 -6.70 7.34 7.40
CA ILE A 131 -7.78 6.47 7.87
C ILE A 131 -7.21 5.70 9.04
N ASP A 132 -7.73 5.94 10.24
CA ASP A 132 -7.33 5.28 11.49
C ASP A 132 -8.18 4.02 11.74
N HIS A 133 -9.48 4.07 11.43
CA HIS A 133 -10.37 2.90 11.54
C HIS A 133 -11.25 2.72 10.30
N VAL A 134 -11.54 1.47 9.96
CA VAL A 134 -12.56 1.10 8.96
C VAL A 134 -13.55 0.18 9.63
N VAL A 135 -14.81 0.61 9.71
CA VAL A 135 -15.85 -0.12 10.45
C VAL A 135 -17.02 -0.42 9.52
N PRO A 136 -17.48 -1.68 9.40
CA PRO A 136 -18.68 -1.98 8.65
C PRO A 136 -19.92 -1.39 9.32
N ASN A 137 -20.86 -0.89 8.53
CA ASN A 137 -22.16 -0.45 9.06
C ASN A 137 -22.98 -1.65 9.58
N LYS A 138 -23.89 -1.42 10.53
CA LYS A 138 -24.79 -2.44 11.09
C LYS A 138 -25.61 -3.17 10.02
N SER A 139 -25.97 -2.48 8.95
CA SER A 139 -26.74 -3.05 7.84
C SER A 139 -25.90 -3.91 6.89
N GLY A 140 -24.57 -3.79 6.92
CA GLY A 140 -23.66 -4.53 6.04
C GLY A 140 -23.50 -3.94 4.63
N ASP A 141 -24.23 -2.89 4.28
CA ASP A 141 -24.23 -2.28 2.95
C ASP A 141 -23.07 -1.29 2.70
N GLY A 142 -22.22 -1.04 3.69
CA GLY A 142 -21.17 -0.03 3.58
C GLY A 142 -20.19 -0.01 4.75
N PHE A 143 -19.23 0.90 4.66
CA PHE A 143 -18.15 1.09 5.63
C PHE A 143 -18.07 2.54 6.08
N PHE A 144 -17.57 2.75 7.29
CA PHE A 144 -17.15 4.05 7.78
C PHE A 144 -15.64 4.08 7.85
N ALA A 145 -15.04 5.00 7.08
CA ALA A 145 -13.65 5.38 7.23
C ALA A 145 -13.58 6.48 8.28
N VAL A 146 -12.72 6.32 9.28
CA VAL A 146 -12.64 7.20 10.45
C VAL A 146 -11.20 7.65 10.65
N GLN A 147 -11.00 8.93 10.88
CA GLN A 147 -9.75 9.53 11.36
C GLN A 147 -9.92 10.03 12.79
N GLY A 148 -8.95 9.70 13.63
CA GLY A 148 -8.98 9.94 15.07
C GLY A 148 -9.50 8.75 15.88
N GLU A 149 -9.40 8.89 17.20
CA GLU A 149 -9.89 7.88 18.14
C GLU A 149 -11.42 7.83 18.13
N MET A 150 -12.01 6.64 18.28
CA MET A 150 -13.48 6.47 18.24
C MET A 150 -14.22 7.19 19.38
N THR A 151 -13.51 7.58 20.43
CA THR A 151 -14.02 8.33 21.58
C THR A 151 -13.78 9.84 21.47
N ASP A 152 -13.04 10.29 20.44
CA ASP A 152 -12.73 11.70 20.24
C ASP A 152 -13.89 12.42 19.52
N PRO A 153 -14.50 13.46 20.09
CA PRO A 153 -15.55 14.23 19.41
C PRO A 153 -15.05 14.97 18.15
N ALA A 154 -13.73 15.18 18.00
CA ALA A 154 -13.13 15.73 16.79
C ALA A 154 -12.89 14.68 15.69
N MET A 155 -13.31 13.42 15.90
CA MET A 155 -13.17 12.37 14.89
C MET A 155 -13.88 12.75 13.59
N GLN A 156 -13.19 12.56 12.48
CA GLN A 156 -13.77 12.73 11.15
C GLN A 156 -14.18 11.36 10.62
N ARG A 157 -15.37 11.26 10.02
CA ARG A 157 -15.85 10.01 9.44
C ARG A 157 -16.49 10.22 8.09
N VAL A 158 -16.34 9.22 7.24
CA VAL A 158 -16.90 9.19 5.89
C VAL A 158 -17.60 7.85 5.70
N PHE A 159 -18.82 7.91 5.20
CA PHE A 159 -19.56 6.71 4.81
C PHE A 159 -19.24 6.38 3.36
N VAL A 160 -18.96 5.10 3.11
CA VAL A 160 -18.66 4.56 1.77
C VAL A 160 -19.59 3.39 1.50
N ASP A 161 -20.32 3.48 0.41
CA ASP A 161 -21.25 2.42 -0.01
C ASP A 161 -20.48 1.22 -0.60
N ARG A 162 -20.75 0.02 -0.09
CA ARG A 162 -20.04 -1.20 -0.50
C ARG A 162 -20.36 -1.59 -1.95
N ASN A 163 -21.61 -1.42 -2.39
CA ASN A 163 -21.99 -1.76 -3.77
C ASN A 163 -21.31 -0.84 -4.77
N GLN A 164 -21.15 0.44 -4.44
CA GLN A 164 -20.37 1.38 -5.26
C GLN A 164 -18.89 0.99 -5.27
N ALA A 165 -18.33 0.68 -4.10
CA ALA A 165 -16.94 0.31 -3.93
C ALA A 165 -16.53 -0.97 -4.68
N GLN A 166 -17.44 -1.96 -4.77
CA GLN A 166 -17.21 -3.21 -5.51
C GLN A 166 -17.37 -3.07 -7.03
N LYS A 167 -18.21 -2.14 -7.49
CA LYS A 167 -18.44 -1.92 -8.92
C LYS A 167 -17.35 -1.07 -9.57
N GLN A 168 -16.61 -0.31 -8.77
CA GLN A 168 -15.59 0.61 -9.25
C GLN A 168 -14.22 -0.09 -9.34
N PRO A 169 -13.58 -0.14 -10.52
CA PRO A 169 -12.21 -0.60 -10.66
C PRO A 169 -11.22 0.26 -9.88
N LEU A 170 -10.16 -0.36 -9.36
CA LEU A 170 -9.10 0.34 -8.62
C LEU A 170 -8.45 1.42 -9.48
N GLU A 171 -8.28 1.17 -10.78
CA GLU A 171 -7.78 2.13 -11.76
C GLU A 171 -8.56 3.45 -11.74
N ASN A 172 -9.88 3.39 -11.65
CA ASN A 172 -10.71 4.58 -11.64
C ASN A 172 -10.58 5.33 -10.33
N SER A 173 -10.67 4.64 -9.18
CA SER A 173 -10.47 5.26 -7.87
C SER A 173 -9.06 5.87 -7.72
N SER A 174 -8.06 5.26 -8.36
CA SER A 174 -6.68 5.78 -8.40
C SER A 174 -6.60 7.12 -9.12
N ARG A 175 -7.19 7.18 -10.33
CA ARG A 175 -7.25 8.42 -11.10
C ARG A 175 -8.00 9.52 -10.35
N GLN A 176 -9.14 9.17 -9.77
CA GLN A 176 -9.96 10.12 -9.00
C GLN A 176 -9.23 10.63 -7.74
N ALA A 177 -8.52 9.76 -7.03
CA ALA A 177 -7.71 10.15 -5.87
C ALA A 177 -6.54 11.06 -6.26
N ALA A 178 -5.87 10.79 -7.38
CA ALA A 178 -4.78 11.62 -7.90
C ALA A 178 -5.27 13.02 -8.30
N GLU A 179 -6.42 13.10 -8.98
CA GLU A 179 -7.07 14.36 -9.36
C GLU A 179 -7.42 15.20 -8.12
N GLU A 180 -7.95 14.57 -7.07
CA GLU A 180 -8.30 15.25 -5.83
C GLU A 180 -7.06 15.78 -5.08
N SER A 181 -5.96 15.02 -5.06
CA SER A 181 -4.67 15.48 -4.53
C SER A 181 -4.15 16.74 -5.21
N GLN A 182 -4.22 16.78 -6.55
CA GLN A 182 -3.78 17.94 -7.32
C GLN A 182 -4.67 19.17 -7.05
N ARG A 183 -5.98 18.95 -6.90
CA ARG A 183 -6.94 20.02 -6.55
C ARG A 183 -6.64 20.63 -5.17
N GLN A 184 -6.39 19.79 -4.17
CA GLN A 184 -6.06 20.24 -2.81
C GLN A 184 -4.73 21.00 -2.77
N ALA A 185 -3.69 20.49 -3.45
CA ALA A 185 -2.39 21.18 -3.53
C ALA A 185 -2.49 22.58 -4.17
N THR A 186 -3.34 22.74 -5.20
CA THR A 186 -3.56 24.03 -5.88
C THR A 186 -4.32 25.01 -4.99
N GLN A 187 -5.29 24.56 -4.20
CA GLN A 187 -6.04 25.41 -3.27
C GLN A 187 -5.18 25.95 -2.14
N VAL A 188 -4.29 25.13 -1.58
CA VAL A 188 -3.38 25.55 -0.48
C VAL A 188 -2.43 26.66 -0.93
N GLN A 189 -1.80 26.52 -2.10
CA GLN A 189 -0.90 27.55 -2.65
C GLN A 189 -1.61 28.89 -2.93
N THR A 190 -2.86 28.83 -3.37
CA THR A 190 -3.66 30.03 -3.68
C THR A 190 -4.05 30.78 -2.39
N GLN A 191 -4.36 30.05 -1.31
CA GLN A 191 -4.64 30.66 -0.01
C GLN A 191 -3.40 31.31 0.59
N GLU A 192 -2.24 30.62 0.60
CA GLU A 192 -1.00 31.20 1.15
C GLU A 192 -0.55 32.48 0.41
N THR A 193 -0.68 32.51 -0.92
CA THR A 193 -0.32 33.70 -1.71
C THR A 193 -1.24 34.88 -1.41
N THR A 194 -2.54 34.62 -1.21
CA THR A 194 -3.53 35.66 -0.88
C THR A 194 -3.40 36.16 0.57
N SER A 195 -3.09 35.28 1.52
CA SER A 195 -2.83 35.69 2.91
C SER A 195 -1.56 36.54 3.03
N ARG A 196 -0.54 36.24 2.21
CA ARG A 196 0.73 36.96 2.21
C ARG A 196 0.62 38.33 1.53
N SER A 197 -0.27 38.50 0.55
CA SER A 197 -0.50 39.79 -0.12
C SER A 197 -1.39 40.76 0.68
N MET A 198 -2.18 40.28 1.64
CA MET A 198 -2.99 41.14 2.54
C MET A 198 -2.24 41.67 3.77
N SER A 199 -1.00 41.21 4.02
CA SER A 199 -0.18 41.65 5.17
C SER A 199 0.90 42.69 4.80
N MET A 200 0.79 43.34 3.64
CA MET A 200 1.61 44.49 3.23
C MET A 200 0.73 45.67 2.84
#